data_AF-A0A7X3HGT3-F1
#
_entry.id   AF-A0A7X3HGT3-F1
#
_cell.length_a   1.000
_cell.length_b   1.000
_cell.length_c   1.000
_cell.angle_alpha   90.00
_cell.angle_beta   90.00
_cell.angle_gamma   90.00
#
_symmetry.space_group_name_H-M   'P 1'
#
loop_
_entity.id
_entity.type
_entity.pdbx_description
1 polymer ?
#
loop_
_entity_poly.entity_id
_entity_poly.type
_entity_poly.pdbx_seq_one_letter_code
_entity_poly.pdbx_strand_id
1 'polypeptide(L)' 'MPKEYRTIQEVAGPLMLVRGVEGVTYDELGEIELANGETRRCKVLEVNGSDVLVQLFE' A
#
# COMPACT_ATOMS: atom_id res chain seq x y z
N MET A 1 14.09 -2.22 -11.33
CA MET A 1 13.83 -0.80 -10.99
C MET A 1 12.68 -0.79 -10.00
N PRO A 2 12.75 -0.03 -8.89
CA PRO A 2 11.62 0.10 -7.98
C PRO A 2 10.49 0.88 -8.66
N LYS A 3 9.24 0.43 -8.49
CA LYS A 3 8.03 1.09 -9.01
C LYS A 3 7.42 1.95 -7.88
N GLU A 4 7.08 3.21 -8.16
CA GLU A 4 6.49 4.16 -7.20
C GLU A 4 5.03 4.45 -7.59
N TYR A 5 4.12 4.47 -6.61
CA TYR A 5 2.67 4.64 -6.83
C TYR A 5 2.10 5.72 -5.91
N ARG A 6 1.28 6.64 -6.45
CA ARG A 6 0.70 7.78 -5.74
C ARG A 6 -0.83 7.81 -5.86
N THR A 7 -1.50 6.84 -5.25
CA THR A 7 -2.91 6.50 -5.53
C THR A 7 -3.75 6.21 -4.27
N ILE A 8 -3.30 6.69 -3.12
CA ILE A 8 -3.99 6.50 -1.83
C ILE A 8 -5.38 7.18 -1.90
N GLN A 9 -6.46 6.41 -1.69
CA GLN A 9 -7.84 6.94 -1.78
C GLN A 9 -8.58 7.01 -0.44
N GLU A 10 -8.33 6.06 0.47
CA GLU A 10 -9.08 6.00 1.74
C GLU A 10 -8.24 5.31 2.84
N VAL A 11 -8.39 5.79 4.08
CA VAL A 11 -7.74 5.24 5.27
C VAL A 11 -8.81 4.94 6.31
N ALA A 12 -8.95 3.66 6.69
CA ALA A 12 -9.89 3.20 7.70
C ALA A 12 -9.14 2.41 8.78
N GLY A 13 -8.76 3.09 9.86
CA GLY A 13 -7.95 2.49 10.93
C GLY A 13 -6.56 2.09 10.42
N PRO A 14 -6.10 0.84 10.64
CA PRO A 14 -4.80 0.37 10.15
C PRO A 14 -4.83 -0.06 8.68
N LEU A 15 -5.98 0.00 8.00
CA LEU A 15 -6.13 -0.46 6.62
C LEU A 15 -6.08 0.71 5.64
N MET A 16 -5.45 0.48 4.49
CA MET A 16 -5.32 1.45 3.41
C MET A 16 -5.57 0.76 2.07
N LEU A 17 -6.39 1.39 1.21
CA LEU A 17 -6.59 0.95 -0.17
C LEU A 17 -5.67 1.74 -1.10
N VAL A 18 -4.85 1.01 -1.87
CA VAL A 18 -3.91 1.55 -2.85
C VAL A 18 -4.34 1.10 -4.24
N ARG A 19 -4.52 2.02 -5.19
CA ARG A 19 -4.95 1.69 -6.56
C ARG A 19 -3.81 1.76 -7.58
N GLY A 20 -4.01 1.22 -8.76
CA GLY A 20 -3.05 1.37 -9.86
C GLY A 20 -1.67 0.75 -9.58
N VAL A 21 -1.62 -0.26 -8.71
CA VAL A 21 -0.39 -0.98 -8.35
C VAL A 21 -0.20 -2.15 -9.31
N GLU A 22 1.04 -2.48 -9.68
CA GLU A 22 1.34 -3.61 -10.57
C GLU A 22 2.47 -4.48 -10.03
N GLY A 23 2.28 -5.80 -10.09
CA GLY A 23 3.31 -6.76 -9.72
C GLY A 23 3.45 -6.95 -8.21
N VAL A 24 2.39 -6.64 -7.45
CA VAL A 24 2.30 -6.87 -6.01
C VAL A 24 1.53 -8.16 -5.75
N THR A 25 2.00 -8.92 -4.76
CA THR A 25 1.44 -10.22 -4.39
C THR A 25 0.88 -10.21 -2.97
N TYR A 26 0.01 -11.17 -2.70
CA TYR A 26 -0.51 -11.40 -1.35
C TYR A 26 0.65 -11.73 -0.38
N ASP A 27 0.54 -11.28 0.88
CA ASP A 27 1.53 -11.47 1.94
C ASP A 27 2.85 -10.67 1.78
N GLU A 28 2.95 -9.87 0.72
CA GLU A 28 4.13 -9.04 0.45
C GLU A 28 4.26 -7.89 1.46
N LEU A 29 5.51 -7.59 1.85
CA LEU A 29 5.85 -6.46 2.70
C LEU A 29 6.26 -5.26 1.85
N GLY A 30 5.77 -4.08 2.21
CA GLY A 30 6.06 -2.83 1.52
C GLY A 30 6.31 -1.67 2.48
N GLU A 31 6.68 -0.53 1.91
CA GLU A 31 6.81 0.74 2.60
C GLU A 31 5.98 1.80 1.86
N ILE A 32 5.36 2.70 2.61
CA ILE A 32 4.53 3.79 2.10
C ILE A 32 5.10 5.09 2.63
N GLU A 33 5.39 6.01 1.71
CA GLU A 33 5.76 7.38 2.03
C GLU A 33 4.50 8.25 2.06
N LEU A 34 4.24 8.86 3.21
CA LEU A 34 3.15 9.81 3.41
C LEU A 34 3.57 11.22 2.99
N ALA A 35 2.60 12.08 2.71
CA ALA A 35 2.85 13.46 2.25
C ALA A 35 3.68 14.32 3.23
N ASN A 36 3.74 13.93 4.51
CA ASN A 36 4.57 14.57 5.53
C ASN A 36 6.04 14.08 5.52
N GLY A 37 6.41 13.16 4.64
CA GLY A 37 7.73 12.54 4.54
C GLY A 37 7.93 11.34 5.49
N GLU A 38 6.91 10.96 6.25
CA GLU A 38 6.96 9.78 7.10
C GLU A 38 6.87 8.50 6.26
N THR A 39 7.75 7.53 6.54
CA THR A 39 7.71 6.21 5.90
C THR A 39 7.15 5.20 6.89
N ARG A 40 6.11 4.48 6.48
CA ARG A 40 5.50 3.42 7.29
C ARG A 40 5.58 2.09 6.57
N ARG A 41 5.81 1.02 7.32
CA ARG A 41 5.79 -0.34 6.78
C ARG A 41 4.36 -0.82 6.64
N CYS A 42 4.11 -1.65 5.64
CA CYS A 42 2.81 -2.26 5.42
C CYS A 42 2.91 -3.70 4.95
N LYS A 43 1.79 -4.41 5.01
CA LYS A 43 1.63 -5.76 4.49
C LYS A 43 0.40 -5.86 3.59
N VAL A 44 0.53 -6.55 2.47
CA VAL A 44 -0.57 -6.80 1.54
C VAL A 44 -1.50 -7.87 2.09
N LEU A 45 -2.78 -7.52 2.21
CA LEU A 45 -3.84 -8.43 2.67
C LEU A 45 -4.71 -8.95 1.52
N GLU A 46 -4.91 -8.16 0.46
CA GLU A 46 -5.72 -8.55 -0.69
C GLU A 46 -5.24 -7.84 -1.97
N VAL A 47 -5.32 -8.55 -3.11
CA VAL A 47 -5.01 -8.00 -4.44
C VAL A 47 -6.20 -8.30 -5.35
N ASN A 48 -6.80 -7.25 -5.91
CA ASN A 48 -7.88 -7.33 -6.87
C ASN A 48 -7.53 -6.49 -8.11
N GLY A 49 -6.97 -7.14 -9.13
CA GLY A 49 -6.45 -6.46 -10.32
C GLY A 49 -5.33 -5.49 -9.94
N SER A 50 -5.56 -4.19 -10.12
CA SER A 50 -4.63 -3.11 -9.76
C SER A 50 -4.88 -2.52 -8.37
N ASP A 51 -5.92 -2.96 -7.69
CA ASP A 51 -6.34 -2.45 -6.38
C ASP A 51 -5.83 -3.39 -5.29
N VAL A 52 -5.15 -2.82 -4.30
CA VAL A 52 -4.45 -3.57 -3.25
C VAL A 52 -4.88 -3.02 -1.90
N LEU A 53 -5.32 -3.92 -1.03
CA LEU A 53 -5.59 -3.60 0.37
C LEU A 53 -4.36 -3.94 1.20
N VAL A 54 -3.83 -2.93 1.91
CA VAL A 54 -2.67 -3.09 2.78
C VAL A 54 -3.01 -2.73 4.22
N GLN A 55 -2.30 -3.37 5.15
CA GLN A 55 -2.31 -3.02 6.57
C GLN A 55 -1.03 -2.27 6.93
N LEU A 56 -1.16 -1.09 7.51
CA LEU A 56 -0.06 -0.31 8.05
C LEU A 56 0.39 -0.87 9.40
N PHE A 57 1.70 -0.94 9.58
CA PHE A 57 2.33 -1.14 10.88
C PHE A 57 2.62 0.20 11.55
N GLU A 58 2.72 0.21 12.88
CA GLU A 58 3.15 1.38 13.67
C GLU A 58 4.56 1.82 13.28
#